data_AF-A0A354SJ65-F1
#
_entry.id   AF-A0A354SJ65-F1
#
_cell.length_a   1.000
_cell.length_b   1.000
_cell.length_c   1.000
_cell.angle_alpha   90.00
_cell.angle_beta   90.00
_cell.angle_gamma   90.00
#
_symmetry.space_group_name_H-M   'P 1'
#
loop_
_entity.id
_entity.type
_entity.pdbx_description
1 polymer ?
#
loop_
_entity_poly.entity_id
_entity_poly.type
_entity_poly.pdbx_seq_one_letter_code
_entity_poly.pdbx_strand_id
1 'polypeptide(L)' 'VTLNHPRFDALLASTVEALCAELRVKVPGWVMDVPGLKDPWFVTGIENLKAIAIVESPVFFRRRKIFTMQNFLSRA' A
#
# COMPACT_ATOMS: atom_id res chain seq x y z
N VAL A 1 -2.75 -3.07 -17.19
CA VAL A 1 -2.79 -4.21 -16.24
C VAL A 1 -4.24 -4.67 -16.06
N THR A 2 -4.49 -5.98 -16.07
CA THR A 2 -5.82 -6.54 -15.72
C THR A 2 -5.92 -6.62 -14.19
N LEU A 3 -6.99 -6.06 -13.63
CA LEU A 3 -7.21 -5.98 -12.18
C LEU A 3 -8.40 -6.86 -11.80
N ASN A 4 -8.17 -7.91 -11.02
CA ASN A 4 -9.22 -8.83 -10.60
C ASN A 4 -9.67 -8.54 -9.15
N HIS A 5 -8.76 -7.99 -8.33
CA HIS A 5 -8.98 -7.75 -6.93
C HIS A 5 -8.38 -6.40 -6.53
N PRO A 6 -9.08 -5.27 -6.79
CA PRO A 6 -8.51 -3.93 -6.69
C PRO A 6 -7.76 -3.64 -5.38
N ARG A 7 -8.30 -4.13 -4.25
CA ARG A 7 -7.65 -4.03 -2.92
C ARG A 7 -6.29 -4.72 -2.89
N PHE A 8 -6.23 -5.99 -3.27
CA PHE A 8 -5.00 -6.77 -3.26
C PHE A 8 -4.03 -6.35 -4.36
N ASP A 9 -4.53 -5.99 -5.54
CA ASP A 9 -3.70 -5.48 -6.63
C ASP A 9 -2.98 -4.19 -6.23
N ALA A 10 -3.70 -3.23 -5.62
CA ALA A 10 -3.12 -2.00 -5.10
C ALA A 10 -2.16 -2.24 -3.92
N LEU A 11 -2.45 -3.23 -3.06
CA LEU A 11 -1.59 -3.62 -1.95
C LEU A 11 -0.27 -4.21 -2.44
N LEU A 12 -0.34 -5.11 -3.42
CA LEU A 12 0.84 -5.73 -4.05
C LEU A 12 1.67 -4.67 -4.77
N ALA A 13 1.05 -3.80 -5.55
CA ALA A 13 1.75 -2.69 -6.21
C ALA A 13 2.45 -1.77 -5.20
N SER A 14 1.79 -1.40 -4.10
CA SER A 14 2.39 -0.57 -3.03
C SER A 14 3.54 -1.28 -2.32
N THR A 15 3.40 -2.60 -2.10
CA THR A 15 4.45 -3.43 -1.49
C THR A 15 5.67 -3.53 -2.39
N VAL A 16 5.48 -3.80 -3.69
CA VAL A 16 6.57 -3.84 -4.67
C VAL A 16 7.27 -2.48 -4.73
N GLU A 17 6.53 -1.39 -4.82
CA GLU A 17 7.10 -0.04 -4.85
C GLU A 17 7.91 0.27 -3.59
N ALA A 18 7.40 -0.07 -2.41
CA ALA A 18 8.09 0.12 -1.14
C ALA A 18 9.40 -0.69 -1.08
N LEU A 19 9.37 -1.97 -1.46
CA LEU A 19 10.56 -2.83 -1.46
C LEU A 19 11.59 -2.40 -2.51
N CYS A 20 11.14 -1.96 -3.68
CA CYS A 20 12.05 -1.41 -4.69
C CYS A 20 12.75 -0.15 -4.20
N ALA A 21 12.04 0.74 -3.49
CA ALA A 21 12.62 1.92 -2.88
C ALA A 21 13.63 1.57 -1.77
N GLU A 22 13.28 0.60 -0.91
CA GLU A 22 14.15 0.08 0.15
C GLU A 22 15.46 -0.51 -0.41
N LEU A 23 15.33 -1.38 -1.42
CA LEU A 23 16.46 -2.07 -2.05
C LEU A 23 17.20 -1.23 -3.10
N ARG A 24 16.75 0.02 -3.35
CA ARG A 24 17.30 0.94 -4.36
C ARG A 24 17.34 0.34 -5.78
N VAL A 25 16.31 -0.43 -6.14
CA VAL A 25 16.14 -0.99 -7.49
C VAL A 25 15.01 -0.29 -8.23
N LYS A 26 15.05 -0.38 -9.57
CA LYS A 26 14.03 0.25 -10.42
C LYS A 26 12.66 -0.41 -10.21
N VAL A 27 11.63 0.41 -9.99
CA VAL A 27 10.24 -0.04 -9.91
C VAL A 27 9.78 -0.55 -11.28
N PRO A 28 9.19 -1.75 -11.38
CA PRO A 28 8.62 -2.25 -12.63
C PRO A 28 7.50 -1.36 -13.17
N GLY A 29 7.43 -1.16 -14.49
CA GLY A 29 6.46 -0.25 -15.11
C GLY A 29 4.99 -0.56 -14.77
N TRP A 30 4.63 -1.85 -14.71
CA TRP A 30 3.27 -2.28 -14.40
C TRP A 30 2.76 -1.81 -13.02
N VAL A 31 3.66 -1.55 -12.06
CA VAL A 31 3.30 -1.06 -10.71
C VAL A 31 2.69 0.34 -10.79
N MET A 32 3.13 1.14 -11.75
CA MET A 32 2.63 2.49 -11.99
C MET A 32 1.25 2.47 -12.66
N ASP A 33 0.94 1.40 -13.40
CA ASP A 33 -0.35 1.20 -14.05
C ASP A 33 -1.46 0.74 -13.09
N VAL A 34 -1.12 0.38 -11.85
CA VAL A 34 -2.10 -0.01 -10.83
C VAL A 34 -2.62 1.24 -10.10
N PRO A 35 -3.91 1.59 -10.28
CA PRO A 35 -4.48 2.79 -9.68
C PRO A 35 -4.64 2.65 -8.16
N GLY A 36 -4.86 3.80 -7.50
CA GLY A 36 -5.32 3.80 -6.11
C GLY A 36 -6.78 3.33 -5.99
N LEU A 37 -7.17 2.98 -4.77
CA LEU A 37 -8.55 2.57 -4.49
C LEU A 37 -9.54 3.73 -4.62
N LYS A 38 -10.80 3.40 -4.92
CA LYS A 38 -11.90 4.36 -4.92
C LYS A 38 -12.12 4.90 -3.50
N ASP A 39 -12.24 3.99 -2.55
CA ASP A 39 -12.49 4.28 -1.14
C ASP A 39 -11.28 3.91 -0.28
N PRO A 40 -11.00 4.66 0.81
CA PRO A 40 -9.99 4.30 1.80
C PRO A 40 -10.15 2.86 2.31
N TRP A 41 -9.05 2.11 2.33
CA TRP A 41 -9.03 0.77 2.89
C TRP A 41 -8.10 0.69 4.10
N PHE A 42 -8.68 0.43 5.26
CA PHE A 42 -7.96 0.19 6.51
C PHE A 42 -7.75 -1.31 6.69
N VAL A 43 -6.51 -1.78 6.54
CA VAL A 43 -6.18 -3.21 6.50
C VAL A 43 -6.54 -3.92 7.81
N THR A 44 -6.38 -3.23 8.96
CA THR A 44 -6.66 -3.79 10.29
C THR A 44 -8.16 -4.00 10.56
N GLY A 45 -9.04 -3.26 9.90
CA GLY A 45 -10.49 -3.28 10.14
C GLY A 45 -10.94 -2.72 11.49
N ILE A 46 -10.03 -2.23 12.34
CA ILE A 46 -10.35 -1.72 13.69
C ILE A 46 -10.63 -0.21 13.60
N GLU A 47 -11.87 0.19 13.90
CA GLU A 47 -12.34 1.58 13.76
C GLU A 47 -11.48 2.58 14.58
N ASN A 48 -11.19 2.24 15.83
CA ASN A 48 -10.42 3.10 16.74
C ASN A 48 -8.96 3.32 16.29
N LEU A 49 -8.44 2.47 15.39
CA LEU A 49 -7.08 2.60 14.86
C LEU A 49 -7.01 3.40 13.57
N LYS A 50 -8.13 3.83 12.98
CA LYS A 50 -8.13 4.56 11.71
C LYS A 50 -7.29 5.84 11.77
N ALA A 51 -7.41 6.61 12.85
CA ALA A 51 -6.67 7.86 13.01
C ALA A 51 -5.15 7.60 13.03
N ILE A 52 -4.72 6.58 13.77
CA ILE A 52 -3.31 6.17 13.85
C ILE A 52 -2.84 5.64 12.50
N ALA A 53 -3.61 4.78 11.85
CA ALA A 53 -3.28 4.25 10.53
C ALA A 53 -3.12 5.36 9.48
N ILE A 54 -3.92 6.44 9.51
CA ILE A 54 -3.74 7.59 8.60
C ILE A 54 -2.37 8.22 8.76
N VAL A 55 -1.94 8.44 10.01
CA VAL A 55 -0.67 9.08 10.34
C VAL A 55 0.52 8.15 10.03
N GLU A 56 0.43 6.89 10.42
CA GLU A 56 1.54 5.93 10.34
C GLU A 56 1.70 5.26 8.98
N SER A 57 0.70 5.31 8.09
CA SER A 57 0.78 4.60 6.82
C SER A 57 1.96 5.08 5.97
N PRO A 58 2.85 4.19 5.51
CA PRO A 58 3.94 4.59 4.63
C PRO A 58 3.41 5.19 3.32
N VAL A 59 4.16 6.13 2.74
CA VAL A 59 3.72 6.92 1.58
C VAL A 59 3.31 6.06 0.38
N PHE A 60 3.99 4.93 0.16
CA PHE A 60 3.73 4.00 -0.93
C PHE A 60 2.32 3.39 -0.88
N PHE A 61 1.79 3.16 0.34
CA PHE A 61 0.45 2.66 0.59
C PHE A 61 -0.58 3.79 0.60
N ARG A 62 -0.23 4.91 1.27
CA ARG A 62 -1.12 6.07 1.41
C ARG A 62 -1.53 6.65 0.04
N ARG A 63 -0.61 6.70 -0.93
CA ARG A 63 -0.89 7.16 -2.31
C ARG A 63 -2.00 6.34 -2.99
N ARG A 64 -2.17 5.07 -2.62
CA ARG A 64 -3.23 4.18 -3.15
C ARG A 64 -4.45 4.06 -2.22
N LYS A 65 -4.57 4.95 -1.23
CA LYS A 65 -5.61 4.95 -0.17
C LYS A 65 -5.64 3.67 0.66
N ILE A 66 -4.48 3.05 0.84
CA ILE A 66 -4.30 1.89 1.72
C ILE A 66 -3.71 2.39 3.03
N PHE A 67 -4.41 2.09 4.12
CA PHE A 67 -4.06 2.53 5.45
C PHE A 67 -3.69 1.34 6.33
N THR A 68 -2.46 1.40 6.83
CA THR A 68 -1.76 0.36 7.58
C THR A 68 -0.80 1.00 8.58
N MET A 69 -0.16 0.21 9.43
CA MET A 69 0.79 0.68 10.44
C MET A 69 2.19 0.85 9.82
N GLN A 70 3.05 1.66 10.44
CA GLN A 70 4.40 1.94 9.92
C GLN A 70 5.25 0.68 9.77
N ASN A 71 5.03 -0.32 10.62
CA ASN A 71 5.79 -1.57 10.66
C ASN A 71 5.25 -2.66 9.72
N PHE A 72 4.30 -2.36 8.83
CA PHE A 72 3.59 -3.36 8.02
C PHE A 72 4.47 -4.30 7.20
N LEU A 73 5.61 -3.82 6.70
CA LEU A 73 6.55 -4.63 5.92
C LEU A 73 7.72 -5.18 6.73
N SER A 74 7.75 -4.96 8.05
CA SER A 74 8.85 -5.45 8.90
C SER A 74 8.95 -6.97 8.83
N ARG A 75 10.17 -7.49 8.73
CA ARG A 75 10.49 -8.92 8.73
C ARG A 75 11.59 -9.18 9.76
N ALA A 76 11.46 -10.27 10.50
CA ALA A 76 12.43 -10.75 11.50
C ALA A 76 13.26 -11.91 10.95
#